data_AF-A0A350DPW6-F1
#
_entry.id   AF-A0A350DPW6-F1
#
_cell.length_a   1.000
_cell.length_b   1.000
_cell.length_c   1.000
_cell.angle_alpha   90.00
_cell.angle_beta   90.00
_cell.angle_gamma   90.00
#
_symmetry.space_group_name_H-M   'P 1'
#
loop_
_entity.id
_entity.type
_entity.pdbx_description
1 polymer ?
#
loop_
_entity_poly.entity_id
_entity_poly.type
_entity_poly.pdbx_seq_one_letter_code
_entity_poly.pdbx_strand_id
1 'polypeptide(L)' 'LLGVCLGMQGIAHVFGGEVVRASVPMHGKVSAIRHDNAGVYQGLPQEIEIMRYHSLMVKADTLPDCLTVTAVVSNDAHHD' A
#
# COMPACT_ATOMS: atom_id res chain seq x y z
N LEU A 1 5.03 5.48 -14.89
CA LEU A 1 3.57 5.51 -14.57
C LEU A 1 3.43 5.72 -13.07
N LEU A 2 2.46 6.51 -12.61
CA LEU A 2 2.13 6.64 -11.18
C LEU A 2 0.68 6.19 -10.99
N GLY A 3 0.49 5.09 -10.27
CA GLY A 3 -0.84 4.57 -9.93
C GLY A 3 -1.23 4.98 -8.52
N VAL A 4 -2.45 5.50 -8.34
CA VAL A 4 -3.00 5.89 -7.04
C VAL A 4 -4.28 5.09 -6.79
N CYS A 5 -4.46 4.57 -5.57
CA CYS A 5 -5.61 3.74 -5.18
C CYS A 5 -5.83 2.57 -6.15
N LEU A 6 -6.95 2.54 -6.89
CA LEU A 6 -7.23 1.51 -7.89
C LEU A 6 -6.15 1.44 -8.99
N GLY A 7 -5.50 2.56 -9.32
CA GLY A 7 -4.40 2.56 -10.28
C GLY A 7 -3.17 1.78 -9.77
N MET A 8 -2.87 1.86 -8.48
CA MET A 8 -1.79 1.07 -7.86
C MET A 8 -2.15 -0.42 -7.87
N GLN A 9 -3.41 -0.75 -7.55
CA GLN A 9 -3.92 -2.13 -7.58
C GLN A 9 -3.87 -2.70 -9.01
N GLY A 10 -4.23 -1.90 -10.02
CA GLY A 10 -4.16 -2.29 -11.42
C GLY A 10 -2.73 -2.59 -11.88
N ILE A 11 -1.75 -1.78 -11.45
CA ILE A 11 -0.33 -2.06 -11.72
C ILE A 11 0.05 -3.42 -11.13
N ALA A 12 -0.21 -3.65 -9.84
CA ALA A 12 0.13 -4.92 -9.20
C ALA A 12 -0.55 -6.11 -9.89
N HIS A 13 -1.83 -5.96 -10.25
CA HIS A 13 -2.60 -6.99 -10.93
C HIS A 13 -2.04 -7.38 -12.30
N VAL A 14 -1.67 -6.38 -13.12
CA VAL A 14 -1.10 -6.63 -14.47
C VAL A 14 0.21 -7.40 -14.40
N PHE A 15 1.00 -7.23 -13.33
CA PHE A 15 2.24 -7.97 -13.13
C PHE A 15 2.04 -9.33 -12.41
N GLY A 16 0.81 -9.71 -12.07
CA GLY A 16 0.48 -11.02 -11.49
C GLY A 16 0.20 -11.02 -9.98
N GLY A 17 0.19 -9.86 -9.33
CA GLY A 17 -0.23 -9.75 -7.93
C GLY A 17 -1.74 -9.93 -7.75
N GLU A 18 -2.15 -10.53 -6.64
CA GLU A 18 -3.57 -10.70 -6.31
C GLU A 18 -4.14 -9.47 -5.63
N VAL A 19 -5.29 -9.00 -6.11
CA VAL A 19 -6.10 -7.96 -5.47
C VAL A 19 -7.26 -8.64 -4.74
N VAL A 20 -7.22 -8.59 -3.42
CA VAL A 20 -8.15 -9.29 -2.53
C VAL A 20 -8.96 -8.29 -1.71
N ARG A 21 -10.05 -8.74 -1.10
CA ARG A 21 -10.78 -7.93 -0.11
C ARG A 21 -9.88 -7.67 1.10
N ALA A 22 -9.80 -6.43 1.54
CA ALA A 22 -9.12 -6.09 2.77
C ALA A 22 -9.87 -6.72 3.96
N SER A 23 -9.14 -7.16 4.98
CA SER A 23 -9.72 -7.68 6.23
C SER A 23 -10.60 -6.63 6.91
N VAL A 24 -10.16 -5.37 6.87
CA VAL A 24 -10.88 -4.22 7.39
C VAL A 24 -11.01 -3.16 6.30
N PRO A 25 -12.23 -2.71 5.95
CA PRO A 25 -12.40 -1.60 5.03
C PRO A 25 -11.87 -0.31 5.66
N MET A 26 -11.07 0.44 4.91
CA MET A 26 -10.54 1.74 5.31
C MET A 26 -11.29 2.82 4.55
N HIS A 27 -12.04 3.68 5.24
CA HIS A 27 -12.85 4.75 4.64
C HIS A 27 -12.58 6.06 5.38
N GLY A 28 -11.63 6.85 4.88
CA GLY A 28 -11.24 8.12 5.50
C GLY A 28 -10.45 7.95 6.80
N LYS A 29 -9.82 6.78 7.00
CA LYS A 29 -8.96 6.52 8.16
C LYS A 29 -7.54 6.99 7.87
N VAL A 30 -6.90 7.59 8.87
CA VAL A 30 -5.50 8.00 8.81
C VAL A 30 -4.62 6.86 9.29
N SER A 31 -3.48 6.64 8.63
CA SER A 31 -2.47 5.67 9.06
C SER A 31 -1.09 6.23 8.78
N ALA A 32 -0.17 6.06 9.73
CA ALA A 32 1.24 6.34 9.50
C ALA A 32 1.86 5.26 8.62
N ILE A 33 2.81 5.64 7.77
CA ILE A 33 3.58 4.69 6.95
C ILE A 33 5.08 4.82 7.20
N ARG A 34 5.77 3.69 7.08
CA ARG A 34 7.21 3.62 6.91
C ARG A 34 7.54 3.37 5.45
N HIS A 35 8.56 4.06 4.95
CA HIS A 35 8.97 3.96 3.55
C HIS A 35 10.49 3.85 3.42
N ASP A 36 10.94 3.40 2.25
CA ASP A 36 12.34 3.19 1.91
C ASP A 36 13.17 4.48 1.68
N ASN A 37 12.49 5.64 1.61
CA ASN A 37 13.09 6.95 1.34
C ASN A 37 13.74 7.03 -0.06
N ALA A 38 13.21 6.26 -1.00
CA ALA A 38 13.61 6.27 -2.40
C ALA A 38 12.43 6.67 -3.30
N GLY A 39 12.75 7.00 -4.55
CA GLY A 39 11.77 7.34 -5.57
C GLY A 39 10.81 8.45 -5.11
N VAL A 40 9.51 8.16 -5.11
CA VAL A 40 8.46 9.13 -4.73
C VAL A 40 8.48 9.51 -3.25
N TYR A 41 9.13 8.72 -2.39
CA TYR A 41 9.23 8.98 -0.95
C TYR A 41 10.52 9.73 -0.55
N GLN A 42 11.39 10.05 -1.52
CA GLN A 42 12.67 10.67 -1.23
C GLN A 42 12.49 12.04 -0.55
N GLY A 43 13.10 12.20 0.62
CA GLY A 43 13.08 13.44 1.40
C GLY A 43 11.80 13.66 2.21
N LEU A 44 10.85 12.70 2.18
CA LEU A 44 9.69 12.74 3.05
C LEU A 44 10.05 12.25 4.47
N PRO A 45 9.41 12.80 5.51
CA PRO A 45 9.58 12.31 6.87
C PRO A 45 8.99 10.90 7.00
N GLN A 46 9.66 10.06 7.80
CA GLN A 46 9.10 8.79 8.23
C GLN A 46 7.85 9.01 9.09
N GLU A 47 7.00 8.00 9.17
CA GLU A 47 5.72 8.06 9.91
C GLU A 47 4.78 9.16 9.39
N ILE A 48 4.90 9.52 8.11
CA ILE A 48 3.95 10.41 7.46
C ILE A 48 2.54 9.81 7.49
N GLU A 49 1.59 10.62 7.93
CA GLU A 49 0.18 10.26 7.97
C GLU A 49 -0.44 10.32 6.57
N ILE A 50 -1.01 9.19 6.13
CA ILE A 50 -1.76 9.11 4.87
C ILE A 50 -3.24 8.81 5.14
N MET A 51 -4.09 9.30 4.26
CA MET A 51 -5.50 8.91 4.25
C MET A 51 -5.68 7.63 3.43
N ARG A 52 -6.33 6.63 4.03
CA ARG A 52 -6.65 5.35 3.39
C ARG A 52 -8.13 5.28 3.05
N TYR A 53 -8.40 4.93 1.80
CA TYR A 53 -9.74 4.77 1.26
C TYR A 53 -9.78 3.56 0.32
N HIS A 54 -9.92 2.36 0.87
CA HIS A 54 -9.99 1.13 0.07
C HIS A 54 -10.73 0.01 0.82
N SER A 55 -11.45 -0.80 0.04
CA SER A 55 -12.05 -2.08 0.44
C SER A 55 -11.29 -3.28 -0.13
N LEU A 56 -10.34 -3.03 -1.03
CA LEU A 56 -9.48 -3.99 -1.68
C LEU A 56 -8.02 -3.64 -1.42
N MET A 57 -7.18 -4.66 -1.34
CA MET A 57 -5.73 -4.51 -1.17
C MET A 57 -4.97 -5.49 -2.03
N VAL A 58 -3.71 -5.17 -2.31
CA VAL A 58 -2.77 -6.12 -2.93
C VAL A 58 -2.29 -7.08 -1.85
N LYS A 59 -2.36 -8.39 -2.11
CA LYS A 59 -1.89 -9.42 -1.19
C LYS A 59 -0.36 -9.52 -1.29
N ALA A 60 0.35 -9.11 -0.24
CA ALA A 60 1.80 -8.90 -0.28
C ALA A 60 2.61 -10.16 -0.65
N ASP A 61 2.16 -11.34 -0.21
CA ASP A 61 2.79 -12.63 -0.49
C ASP A 61 2.60 -13.13 -1.94
N THR A 62 1.81 -12.43 -2.74
CA THR A 62 1.59 -12.72 -4.17
C THR A 62 2.31 -11.74 -5.09
N LEU A 63 3.04 -10.77 -4.53
CA LEU A 63 3.77 -9.82 -5.36
C LEU A 63 4.89 -10.55 -6.11
N PRO A 64 5.00 -10.36 -7.43
CA PRO A 64 6.09 -10.93 -8.22
C PRO A 64 7.42 -10.24 -7.88
N ASP A 65 8.54 -10.96 -8.06
CA ASP A 65 9.89 -10.46 -7.76
C ASP A 65 10.29 -9.19 -8.54
N CYS A 66 9.58 -8.88 -9.62
CA CYS A 66 9.80 -7.65 -10.39
C CYS A 66 9.20 -6.39 -9.74
N LEU A 67 8.44 -6.53 -8.65
CA LEU A 67 7.87 -5.43 -7.89
C LEU A 67 8.48 -5.39 -6.48
N THR A 68 8.93 -4.21 -6.08
CA THR A 68 9.47 -3.97 -4.74
C THR A 68 8.45 -3.23 -3.88
N VAL A 69 8.20 -3.71 -2.66
CA VAL A 69 7.42 -2.98 -1.66
C VAL A 69 8.26 -1.81 -1.13
N THR A 70 7.81 -0.59 -1.37
CA THR A 70 8.55 0.64 -1.00
C THR A 70 7.97 1.34 0.23
N ALA A 71 6.75 1.00 0.66
CA ALA A 71 6.14 1.51 1.88
C ALA A 71 5.15 0.53 2.51
N VAL A 72 5.00 0.57 3.84
CA VAL A 72 4.07 -0.24 4.64
C VAL A 72 3.45 0.59 5.76
N VAL A 73 2.26 0.22 6.22
CA VAL A 73 1.61 0.86 7.38
C VAL A 73 2.39 0.53 8.66
N SER A 74 2.68 1.55 9.45
CA SER A 74 3.38 1.41 10.74
C SER A 74 2.39 0.92 11.80
N ASN A 75 2.50 -0.36 12.19
CA ASN A 75 1.60 -1.03 13.13
C ASN A 75 0.11 -0.91 12.74
N ASP A 76 -0.38 -1.85 11.92
CA ASP A 76 -1.82 -2.08 11.82
C ASP A 76 -2.33 -2.58 13.18
N ALA A 77 -2.83 -1.67 14.02
CA ALA A 77 -3.51 -1.98 15.29
C ALA A 77 -4.88 -2.68 15.10
N HIS A 78 -5.10 -3.26 13.91
CA HIS A 78 -6.27 -4.05 13.55
C HIS A 78 -5.80 -5.48 13.27
N HIS A 79 -5.21 -6.09 14.28
CA HIS A 79 -4.98 -7.53 14.34
C HIS A 79 -6.11 -8.13 15.17
N ASP A 80 -7.21 -8.47 14.50
CA ASP A 80 -8.23 -9.42 14.99
C ASP A 80 -8.54 -10.40 13.85
#